data_AF-A0A2D4J7A1-F1
#
_entry.id   AF-A0A2D4J7A1-F1
#
_cell.length_a   1.000
_cell.length_b   1.000
_cell.length_c   1.000
_cell.angle_alpha   90.00
_cell.angle_beta   90.00
_cell.angle_gamma   90.00
#
_symmetry.space_group_name_H-M   'P 1'
#
loop_
_entity.id
_entity.type
_entity.pdbx_description
1 polymer ?
#
loop_
_entity_poly.entity_id
_entity_poly.type
_entity_poly.pdbx_seq_one_letter_code
_entity_poly.pdbx_strand_id
1 'polypeptide(L)'
;MKATMTFFDTTPTGRILNRFSSDLYCVDDSLPFILNIFLANIFGLLGMLVMITYGLPWIGLVLLPLVTIYYFIQLYYRRTSRELKRLYSLTLSPIYTHFSETLTGLSTIRATRVTGRFETENQERLELNQRCRFASNTAMQWLDIRLQMIGVAVVTAIAGIAIIQHQ
;
A
#
# COMPACT_ATOMS: atom_id res chain seq x y z
N MET A 1 -14.03 30.21 -11.43
CA MET A 1 -15.23 29.87 -10.63
C MET A 1 -16.45 29.81 -11.55
N LYS A 2 -16.70 28.67 -12.21
CA LYS A 2 -17.85 28.48 -13.11
C LYS A 2 -18.91 27.52 -12.52
N ALA A 3 -18.98 27.42 -11.19
CA ALA A 3 -19.92 26.52 -10.51
C ALA A 3 -21.24 27.24 -10.20
N THR A 4 -22.36 26.61 -10.53
CA THR A 4 -23.72 27.09 -10.23
C THR A 4 -23.97 27.07 -8.72
N MET A 5 -24.79 27.99 -8.19
CA MET A 5 -25.14 28.03 -6.76
C MET A 5 -25.65 26.68 -6.23
N THR A 6 -26.41 25.94 -7.03
CA THR A 6 -26.88 24.58 -6.71
C THR A 6 -25.74 23.61 -6.35
N PHE A 7 -24.56 23.77 -6.95
CA PHE A 7 -23.40 22.94 -6.60
C PHE A 7 -22.89 23.22 -5.18
N PHE A 8 -22.92 24.47 -4.74
CA PHE A 8 -22.49 24.85 -3.39
C PHE A 8 -23.52 24.49 -2.31
N ASP A 9 -24.81 24.47 -2.65
CA ASP A 9 -25.86 24.02 -1.73
C ASP A 9 -25.88 22.48 -1.58
N THR A 10 -25.60 21.75 -2.65
CA THR A 10 -25.64 20.27 -2.64
C THR A 10 -24.34 19.64 -2.11
N THR A 11 -23.22 20.34 -2.26
CA THR A 11 -21.89 19.80 -1.90
C THR A 11 -21.42 20.44 -0.60
N PRO A 12 -21.20 19.66 0.49
CA PRO A 12 -20.75 20.23 1.74
C PRO A 12 -19.39 20.91 1.55
N THR A 13 -19.25 22.13 2.08
CA THR A 13 -18.08 22.99 1.96
C THR A 13 -16.79 22.28 2.40
N GLY A 14 -16.89 21.39 3.39
CA GLY A 14 -15.78 20.56 3.86
C GLY A 14 -15.23 19.58 2.81
N ARG A 15 -16.07 19.04 1.91
CA ARG A 15 -15.61 18.18 0.81
C ARG A 15 -14.85 18.98 -0.24
N ILE A 16 -15.28 20.21 -0.51
CA ILE A 16 -14.61 21.13 -1.42
C ILE A 16 -13.24 21.50 -0.84
N LEU A 17 -13.19 21.89 0.45
CA LEU A 17 -11.95 22.23 1.14
C LEU A 17 -10.97 21.06 1.19
N ASN A 18 -11.44 19.84 1.48
CA ASN A 18 -10.57 18.66 1.53
C ASN A 18 -9.92 18.35 0.17
N ARG A 19 -10.63 18.63 -0.93
CA ARG A 19 -10.13 18.45 -2.30
C ARG A 19 -9.12 19.53 -2.71
N PHE A 20 -9.25 20.76 -2.22
CA PHE A 20 -8.27 21.82 -2.46
C PHE A 20 -7.07 21.78 -1.52
N SER A 21 -7.19 21.10 -0.36
CA SER A 21 -6.12 20.98 0.62
C SER A 21 -5.44 19.62 0.54
N SER A 22 -6.14 18.55 0.94
CA SER A 22 -5.54 17.21 1.06
C SER A 22 -5.27 16.56 -0.30
N ASP A 23 -6.20 16.66 -1.24
CA ASP A 23 -6.00 16.04 -2.57
C ASP A 23 -4.95 16.83 -3.37
N LEU A 24 -4.93 18.17 -3.27
CA LEU A 24 -3.91 19.01 -3.90
C LEU A 24 -2.52 18.70 -3.35
N TYR A 25 -2.38 18.60 -2.02
CA TYR A 25 -1.13 18.21 -1.38
C TYR A 25 -0.63 16.83 -1.85
N CYS A 26 -1.54 15.87 -2.04
CA CYS A 26 -1.19 14.56 -2.56
C CYS A 26 -0.62 14.64 -4.00
N VAL A 27 -1.20 15.50 -4.84
CA VAL A 27 -0.75 15.70 -6.24
C VAL A 27 0.55 16.48 -6.32
N ASP A 28 0.75 17.47 -5.46
CA ASP A 28 1.89 18.38 -5.54
C ASP A 28 3.15 17.83 -4.87
N ASP A 29 3.00 17.07 -3.78
CA ASP A 29 4.15 16.62 -2.97
C ASP A 29 4.29 15.08 -2.96
N SER A 30 3.22 14.36 -2.60
CA SER A 30 3.30 12.91 -2.43
C SER A 30 3.48 12.15 -3.74
N LEU A 31 2.75 12.53 -4.80
CA LEU A 31 2.79 11.85 -6.09
C LEU A 31 4.15 12.03 -6.77
N PRO A 32 4.73 13.25 -6.89
CA PRO A 32 6.05 13.44 -7.48
C PRO A 32 7.15 12.69 -6.71
N PHE A 33 7.06 12.67 -5.38
CA PHE A 33 7.99 11.92 -4.53
C PHE A 33 7.95 10.41 -4.81
N ILE A 34 6.76 9.81 -4.83
CA ILE A 34 6.59 8.38 -5.14
C ILE A 34 7.01 8.08 -6.59
N LEU A 35 6.69 8.99 -7.52
CA LEU A 35 7.06 8.86 -8.92
C LEU A 35 8.58 8.88 -9.10
N ASN A 36 9.30 9.75 -8.39
CA ASN A 36 10.76 9.79 -8.43
C ASN A 36 11.38 8.46 -7.98
N ILE A 37 10.92 7.92 -6.85
CA ILE A 37 11.36 6.60 -6.35
C ILE A 37 11.03 5.50 -7.36
N PHE A 38 9.84 5.54 -7.97
CA PHE A 38 9.42 4.56 -8.96
C PHE A 38 10.30 4.61 -10.22
N LEU A 39 10.59 5.80 -10.74
CA LEU A 39 11.50 5.97 -11.88
C LEU A 39 12.90 5.46 -11.53
N ALA A 40 13.46 5.85 -10.39
CA ALA A 40 14.78 5.41 -9.95
C ALA A 40 14.89 3.88 -9.89
N ASN A 41 13.87 3.21 -9.34
CA ASN A 41 13.81 1.76 -9.29
C ASN A 41 13.66 1.11 -10.68
N ILE A 42 12.84 1.67 -11.57
CA ILE A 42 12.69 1.16 -12.94
C ILE A 42 14.00 1.25 -13.71
N PHE A 43 14.64 2.42 -13.69
CA PHE A 43 15.90 2.61 -14.40
C PHE A 43 17.03 1.77 -13.80
N GLY A 44 17.08 1.64 -12.47
CA GLY A 44 18.01 0.73 -11.79
C GLY A 44 17.82 -0.74 -12.21
N LEU A 45 16.56 -1.21 -12.23
CA LEU A 45 16.23 -2.57 -12.64
C LEU A 45 16.56 -2.82 -14.12
N LEU A 46 16.20 -1.90 -15.02
CA LEU A 46 16.51 -2.00 -16.44
C LEU A 46 18.02 -2.01 -16.69
N GLY A 47 18.77 -1.13 -16.02
CA GLY A 47 20.23 -1.09 -16.11
C GLY A 47 20.88 -2.40 -15.66
N MET A 48 20.42 -2.95 -14.54
CA MET A 48 20.88 -4.26 -14.03
C MET A 48 20.57 -5.39 -15.02
N LEU A 49 19.35 -5.44 -15.57
CA LEU A 49 18.95 -6.46 -16.54
C LEU A 49 19.78 -6.41 -17.84
N VAL A 50 20.06 -5.21 -18.35
CA VAL A 50 20.90 -5.02 -19.54
C VAL A 50 22.33 -5.49 -19.28
N MET A 51 22.91 -5.12 -18.13
CA MET A 51 24.25 -5.57 -17.72
C MET A 51 24.34 -7.10 -17.65
N ILE A 52 23.37 -7.74 -17.00
CA ILE A 52 23.35 -9.20 -16.84
C ILE A 52 23.18 -9.91 -18.19
N THR A 53 22.28 -9.41 -19.04
CA THR A 53 22.03 -10.01 -20.36
C THR A 53 23.23 -9.85 -21.31
N TYR A 54 23.97 -8.73 -21.20
CA TYR A 54 25.21 -8.55 -21.95
C TYR A 54 26.31 -9.52 -21.50
N GLY A 55 26.42 -9.79 -20.19
CA GLY A 55 27.38 -10.75 -19.66
C GLY A 55 27.06 -12.20 -20.00
N LEU A 56 25.79 -12.61 -19.87
CA LEU A 56 25.33 -13.97 -20.13
C LEU A 56 24.04 -13.96 -20.98
N PRO A 57 24.12 -13.98 -22.32
CA PRO A 57 22.93 -13.88 -23.18
C PRO A 57 21.93 -15.03 -22.98
N TRP A 58 22.43 -16.21 -22.57
CA TRP A 58 21.60 -17.39 -22.29
C TRP A 58 20.62 -17.21 -21.13
N ILE A 59 20.84 -16.24 -20.24
CA ILE A 59 19.94 -16.00 -19.11
C ILE A 59 18.57 -15.46 -19.52
N GLY A 60 18.45 -14.88 -20.71
CA GLY A 60 17.18 -14.40 -21.25
C GLY A 60 16.11 -15.51 -21.30
N LEU A 61 16.52 -16.76 -21.57
CA LEU A 61 15.62 -17.91 -21.57
C LEU A 61 15.07 -18.24 -20.17
N VAL A 62 15.85 -18.02 -19.11
CA VAL A 62 15.43 -18.24 -17.72
C VAL A 62 14.59 -17.07 -17.20
N LEU A 63 14.88 -15.85 -17.65
CA LEU A 63 14.13 -14.66 -17.26
C LEU A 63 12.68 -14.67 -17.75
N LEU A 64 12.40 -15.14 -18.97
CA LEU A 64 11.05 -15.21 -19.54
C LEU A 64 10.01 -15.92 -18.64
N PRO A 65 10.24 -17.17 -18.19
CA PRO A 65 9.29 -17.85 -17.30
C PRO A 65 9.20 -17.17 -15.93
N LEU A 66 10.31 -16.63 -15.40
CA LEU A 66 10.31 -15.95 -14.11
C LEU A 66 9.51 -14.64 -14.13
N VAL A 67 9.61 -13.86 -15.20
CA VAL A 67 8.79 -12.64 -15.40
C VAL A 67 7.31 -12.99 -15.48
N THR A 68 6.97 -14.09 -16.15
CA THR A 68 5.60 -14.58 -16.26
C THR A 68 5.04 -14.95 -14.87
N ILE A 69 5.79 -15.72 -14.07
CA ILE A 69 5.42 -16.08 -12.70
C ILE A 69 5.27 -14.83 -11.82
N TYR A 70 6.23 -13.90 -11.90
CA TYR A 70 6.19 -12.62 -11.19
C TYR A 70 4.92 -11.85 -11.54
N TYR A 71 4.55 -11.76 -12.82
CA TYR A 71 3.36 -11.05 -13.27
C TYR A 71 2.08 -11.61 -12.64
N PHE A 72 1.91 -12.93 -12.61
CA PHE A 72 0.75 -13.57 -11.98
C PHE A 72 0.70 -13.32 -10.46
N ILE A 73 1.82 -13.46 -9.77
CA ILE A 73 1.92 -13.19 -8.32
C ILE A 73 1.58 -11.72 -8.04
N GLN A 74 2.14 -10.80 -8.83
CA GLN A 74 1.92 -9.37 -8.70
C GLN A 74 0.46 -9.00 -8.95
N LEU A 75 -0.18 -9.59 -9.96
CA LEU A 75 -1.61 -9.36 -10.25
C LEU A 75 -2.50 -9.79 -9.08
N TYR A 76 -2.22 -10.96 -8.50
CA TYR A 76 -2.95 -11.47 -7.34
C TYR A 76 -2.74 -10.58 -6.11
N TYR A 77 -1.48 -10.29 -5.77
CA TYR A 77 -1.13 -9.42 -4.65
C TYR A 77 -1.78 -8.05 -4.78
N ARG A 78 -1.73 -7.43 -5.96
CA ARG A 78 -2.24 -6.06 -6.17
C ARG A 78 -3.75 -5.97 -5.98
N ARG A 79 -4.51 -7.04 -6.31
CA ARG A 79 -5.95 -7.11 -6.03
C ARG A 79 -6.20 -7.20 -4.53
N THR A 80 -5.54 -8.14 -3.86
CA THR A 80 -5.70 -8.37 -2.41
C THR A 80 -5.26 -7.16 -1.57
N SER A 81 -4.12 -6.54 -1.92
CA SER A 81 -3.57 -5.37 -1.22
C SER A 81 -4.49 -4.16 -1.30
N ARG A 82 -5.14 -3.93 -2.45
CA ARG A 82 -6.15 -2.84 -2.57
C ARG A 82 -7.35 -3.06 -1.67
N GLU A 83 -7.86 -4.28 -1.61
CA GLU A 83 -8.99 -4.62 -0.74
C GLU A 83 -8.62 -4.52 0.74
N LEU A 84 -7.44 -4.99 1.13
CA LEU A 84 -6.94 -4.85 2.51
C LEU A 84 -6.76 -3.38 2.90
N LYS A 85 -6.22 -2.55 2.00
CA LYS A 85 -6.08 -1.11 2.26
C LYS A 85 -7.44 -0.42 2.38
N ARG A 86 -8.43 -0.84 1.59
CA ARG A 86 -9.83 -0.37 1.70
C ARG A 86 -10.43 -0.75 3.05
N LEU A 87 -10.34 -2.01 3.45
CA LEU A 87 -10.82 -2.50 4.75
C LEU A 87 -10.15 -1.79 5.93
N TYR A 88 -8.84 -1.56 5.84
CA TYR A 88 -8.11 -0.79 6.85
C TYR A 88 -8.65 0.64 6.98
N SER A 89 -8.88 1.34 5.86
CA SER A 89 -9.45 2.69 5.89
C SER A 89 -10.87 2.72 6.44
N LEU A 90 -11.70 1.72 6.10
CA LEU A 90 -13.08 1.61 6.59
C LEU A 90 -13.16 1.34 8.09
N THR A 91 -12.22 0.57 8.65
CA THR A 91 -12.15 0.29 10.09
C THR A 91 -11.51 1.42 10.89
N LEU A 92 -10.66 2.23 10.26
CA LEU A 92 -9.98 3.35 10.91
C LEU A 92 -10.90 4.57 11.11
N SER A 93 -11.76 4.89 10.14
CA SER A 93 -12.64 6.07 10.21
C SER A 93 -13.55 6.08 11.46
N PRO A 94 -14.24 4.98 11.84
CA PRO A 94 -15.09 4.95 13.03
C PRO A 94 -14.33 5.15 14.36
N ILE A 95 -13.03 4.84 14.40
CA ILE A 95 -12.19 5.08 15.58
C ILE A 95 -11.99 6.59 15.76
N TYR A 96 -11.64 7.31 14.69
CA TYR A 96 -11.51 8.77 14.75
C TYR A 96 -12.82 9.47 15.10
N THR A 97 -13.94 9.01 14.54
CA THR A 97 -15.27 9.54 14.87
C THR A 97 -15.61 9.31 16.34
N HIS A 98 -15.44 8.09 16.85
CA HIS A 98 -15.69 7.76 18.27
C HIS A 98 -14.81 8.58 19.22
N PHE A 99 -13.54 8.78 18.84
CA PHE A 99 -12.62 9.60 19.63
C PHE A 99 -13.06 11.06 19.66
N SER A 100 -13.47 11.62 18.52
CA SER A 100 -14.02 12.98 18.44
C SER A 100 -15.28 13.14 19.29
N GLU A 101 -16.21 12.20 19.22
CA GLU A 101 -17.44 12.20 20.03
C GLU A 101 -17.14 12.12 21.54
N THR A 102 -16.17 11.29 21.92
CA THR A 102 -15.74 11.14 23.32
C THR A 102 -15.12 12.43 23.85
N LEU A 103 -14.32 13.13 23.04
CA LEU A 103 -13.73 14.42 23.41
C LEU A 103 -14.78 15.51 23.61
N THR A 104 -15.76 15.60 22.70
CA THR A 104 -16.84 16.59 22.81
C THR A 104 -17.82 16.26 23.96
N GLY A 105 -18.09 14.98 24.22
CA GLY A 105 -19.04 14.50 25.24
C GLY A 105 -18.44 14.17 26.61
N LEU A 106 -17.16 14.49 26.84
CA LEU A 106 -16.39 13.99 27.99
C LEU A 106 -17.03 14.30 29.35
N SER A 107 -17.56 15.51 29.52
CA SER A 107 -18.24 15.94 30.75
C SER A 107 -19.48 15.10 31.04
N THR A 108 -20.30 14.84 30.02
CA THR A 108 -21.51 14.01 30.11
C THR A 108 -21.19 12.55 30.41
N ILE A 109 -20.16 11.99 29.76
CA ILE A 109 -19.72 10.60 29.97
C ILE A 109 -19.24 10.40 31.42
N ARG A 110 -18.47 11.36 31.95
CA ARG A 110 -18.02 11.32 33.35
C ARG A 110 -19.16 11.51 34.34
N ALA A 111 -20.09 12.44 34.06
CA ALA A 111 -21.26 12.69 34.90
C ALA A 111 -22.18 11.46 35.00
N THR A 112 -22.33 10.71 33.91
CA THR A 112 -23.15 9.49 33.84
C THR A 112 -22.43 8.22 34.27
N ARG A 113 -21.12 8.29 34.59
CA ARG A 113 -20.27 7.16 35.01
C ARG A 113 -20.25 5.97 34.02
N VAL A 114 -20.42 6.23 32.72
CA VAL A 114 -20.43 5.19 31.66
C VAL A 114 -19.09 5.03 30.94
N THR A 115 -17.98 5.48 31.56
CA THR A 115 -16.64 5.44 30.95
C THR A 115 -16.21 4.04 30.53
N GLY A 116 -16.50 3.01 31.33
CA GLY A 116 -16.14 1.62 31.01
C GLY A 116 -16.79 1.11 29.72
N ARG A 117 -18.03 1.51 29.42
CA ARG A 117 -18.70 1.11 28.17
C ARG A 117 -18.00 1.70 26.94
N PHE A 118 -17.64 2.98 27.00
CA PHE A 118 -16.90 3.66 25.93
C PHE A 118 -15.49 3.09 25.75
N GLU A 119 -14.84 2.64 26.83
CA GLU A 119 -13.54 1.99 26.78
C GLU A 119 -13.62 0.62 26.09
N THR A 120 -14.59 -0.23 26.46
CA THR A 120 -14.81 -1.53 25.79
C THR A 120 -15.13 -1.35 24.31
N GLU A 121 -16.01 -0.41 23.96
CA GLU A 121 -16.36 -0.12 22.57
C GLU A 121 -15.15 0.38 21.75
N ASN A 122 -14.31 1.22 22.36
CA ASN A 122 -13.07 1.66 21.72
C ASN A 122 -12.09 0.49 21.50
N GLN A 123 -11.97 -0.40 22.49
CA GLN A 123 -11.11 -1.57 22.39
C GLN A 123 -11.55 -2.49 21.25
N GLU A 124 -12.85 -2.80 21.14
CA GLU A 124 -13.38 -3.65 20.07
C GLU A 124 -13.09 -3.07 18.67
N ARG A 125 -13.31 -1.76 18.49
CA ARG A 125 -13.02 -1.05 17.23
C ARG A 125 -11.52 -1.06 16.91
N LEU A 126 -10.68 -0.85 17.92
CA LEU A 126 -9.23 -0.87 17.77
C LEU A 126 -8.71 -2.27 17.40
N GLU A 127 -9.22 -3.30 18.06
CA GLU A 127 -8.87 -4.69 17.76
C GLU A 127 -9.22 -5.06 16.31
N LEU A 128 -10.39 -4.65 15.83
CA LEU A 128 -10.77 -4.86 14.43
C LEU A 128 -9.80 -4.19 13.45
N ASN A 129 -9.42 -2.92 13.71
CA ASN A 129 -8.45 -2.22 12.89
C ASN A 129 -7.06 -2.86 12.93
N GLN A 130 -6.62 -3.31 14.10
CA GLN A 130 -5.35 -4.02 14.26
C GLN A 130 -5.33 -5.33 13.48
N ARG A 131 -6.42 -6.10 13.47
CA ARG A 131 -6.55 -7.33 12.64
C ARG A 131 -6.40 -7.01 11.16
N CYS A 132 -7.06 -5.96 10.66
CA CYS A 132 -6.91 -5.51 9.26
C CYS A 132 -5.47 -5.07 8.94
N ARG A 133 -4.84 -4.33 9.86
CA ARG A 133 -3.44 -3.88 9.70
C ARG A 133 -2.47 -5.06 9.67
N PHE A 134 -2.65 -6.03 10.57
CA PHE A 134 -1.86 -7.25 10.60
C PHE A 134 -2.01 -8.03 9.31
N ALA A 135 -3.25 -8.24 8.82
CA ALA A 135 -3.50 -8.90 7.55
C ALA A 135 -2.82 -8.20 6.35
N SER A 136 -2.83 -6.86 6.32
CA SER A 136 -2.10 -6.09 5.30
C SER A 136 -0.58 -6.33 5.38
N ASN A 137 -0.03 -6.41 6.59
CA ASN A 137 1.39 -6.64 6.79
C ASN A 137 1.80 -8.06 6.41
N THR A 138 1.00 -9.06 6.79
CA THR A 138 1.18 -10.46 6.37
C THR A 138 1.12 -10.61 4.86
N ALA A 139 0.20 -9.92 4.18
CA ALA A 139 0.14 -9.93 2.73
C ALA A 139 1.42 -9.34 2.10
N MET A 140 1.96 -8.26 2.66
CA MET A 140 3.23 -7.67 2.21
C MET A 140 4.40 -8.65 2.38
N GLN A 141 4.49 -9.30 3.54
CA GLN A 141 5.50 -10.32 3.83
C GLN A 141 5.37 -11.54 2.91
N TRP A 142 4.15 -11.96 2.59
CA TRP A 142 3.89 -13.05 1.65
C TRP A 142 4.46 -12.75 0.26
N LEU A 143 4.31 -11.51 -0.23
CA LEU A 143 4.91 -11.09 -1.49
C LEU A 143 6.44 -11.08 -1.38
N ASP A 144 6.98 -10.49 -0.31
CA ASP A 144 8.42 -10.35 -0.11
C ASP A 144 9.15 -11.71 -0.15
N ILE A 145 8.64 -12.71 0.57
CA ILE A 145 9.18 -14.07 0.56
C ILE A 145 9.18 -14.66 -0.86
N ARG A 146 8.09 -14.48 -1.62
CA ARG A 146 7.98 -14.97 -3.01
C ARG A 146 8.97 -14.27 -3.94
N LEU A 147 9.18 -12.97 -3.77
CA LEU A 147 10.18 -12.22 -4.55
C LEU A 147 11.61 -12.63 -4.20
N GLN A 148 11.91 -12.87 -2.93
CA GLN A 148 13.22 -13.37 -2.50
C GLN A 148 13.51 -14.75 -3.10
N MET A 149 12.53 -15.67 -3.13
CA MET A 149 12.70 -16.97 -3.79
C MET A 149 12.98 -16.85 -5.30
N ILE A 150 12.31 -15.92 -6.00
CA ILE A 150 12.61 -15.64 -7.41
C ILE A 150 14.04 -15.09 -7.54
N GLY A 151 14.46 -14.19 -6.65
CA GLY A 151 15.82 -13.65 -6.62
C GLY A 151 16.88 -14.74 -6.44
N VAL A 152 16.67 -15.67 -5.49
CA VAL A 152 17.57 -16.82 -5.27
C VAL A 152 17.63 -17.70 -6.53
N ALA A 153 16.49 -17.99 -7.16
CA ALA A 153 16.44 -18.78 -8.38
C ALA A 153 17.23 -18.12 -9.53
N VAL A 154 17.13 -16.79 -9.69
CA VAL A 154 17.93 -16.04 -10.67
C VAL A 154 19.42 -16.17 -10.38
N VAL A 155 19.85 -15.95 -9.13
CA VAL A 155 21.27 -16.02 -8.75
C VAL A 155 21.84 -17.42 -8.95
N THR A 156 21.10 -18.47 -8.58
CA THR A 156 21.52 -19.85 -8.83
C THR A 156 21.63 -20.16 -10.33
N ALA A 157 20.71 -19.66 -11.15
CA ALA A 157 20.79 -19.81 -12.60
C ALA A 157 22.00 -19.08 -13.20
N ILE A 158 22.29 -17.85 -12.76
CA ILE A 158 23.49 -17.10 -13.17
C ILE A 158 24.74 -17.91 -12.84
N ALA A 159 24.86 -18.39 -11.60
CA ALA A 159 26.02 -19.15 -11.16
C ALA A 159 26.21 -20.44 -11.97
N GLY A 160 25.12 -21.17 -12.24
CA GLY A 160 25.18 -22.39 -13.06
C GLY A 160 25.64 -22.14 -14.49
N ILE A 161 25.09 -21.12 -15.16
CA ILE A 161 25.47 -20.78 -16.54
C ILE A 161 26.92 -20.25 -16.58
N ALA A 162 27.31 -19.44 -15.59
CA ALA A 162 28.67 -18.91 -15.51
C ALA A 162 29.72 -20.03 -15.38
N ILE A 163 29.44 -21.08 -14.59
CA ILE A 163 30.34 -22.25 -14.48
C ILE A 163 30.45 -22.99 -15.81
N ILE A 164 29.33 -23.22 -16.51
CA ILE A 164 29.32 -23.93 -17.80
C ILE A 164 30.07 -23.14 -18.88
N GLN A 165 30.05 -21.80 -18.82
CA GLN A 165 30.74 -20.95 -19.78
C GLN A 165 32.25 -20.78 -19.49
N HIS A 166 32.68 -21.05 -18.26
CA HIS A 166 34.10 -20.99 -17.84
C HIS A 166 34.81 -22.35 -17.81
N GLN A 167 34.10 -23.46 -18.07
CA GLN A 167 34.70 -24.75 -18.43
C GLN A 167 34.94 -24.85 -19.94
#